data_AF-A0A1Y0BGG3-F1
#
_entry.id   AF-A0A1Y0BGG3-F1
#
_cell.length_a   1.000
_cell.length_b   1.000
_cell.length_c   1.000
_cell.angle_alpha   90.00
_cell.angle_beta   90.00
_cell.angle_gamma   90.00
#
_symmetry.space_group_name_H-M   'P 1'
#
loop_
_entity.id
_entity.type
_entity.pdbx_description
1 polymer ?
#
loop_
_entity_poly.entity_id
_entity_poly.type
_entity_poly.pdbx_seq_one_letter_code
_entity_poly.pdbx_strand_id
1 'polypeptide(L)'
;MGFALTAPTGWRIKNTSEALIMTNGAADAALIMRTVPADAGATHADILRTIFNPINGRTAQATINGFAATTFVGTARVKEGGQDVLQQVDVTLLTGPEKHTYLFLHVAKSADALRRERETLLAAEKTFRAISDKDRSLARPWRLRLAAMPQGGFAQLVKRSATTLPHPEAQLRLMNGAYPDGVVKAGTKVKIVE
;
A
#
# COMPACT_ATOMS: atom_id res chain seq x y z
N MET A 1 -3.73 -4.75 11.58
CA MET A 1 -3.02 -3.94 10.55
C MET A 1 -2.95 -2.49 11.00
N GLY A 2 -1.74 -2.00 11.32
CA GLY A 2 -1.54 -0.70 11.97
C GLY A 2 -0.19 -0.07 11.63
N PHE A 3 0.16 -0.03 10.36
CA PHE A 3 1.43 0.56 9.88
C PHE A 3 1.21 1.78 8.98
N ALA A 4 2.22 2.61 8.89
CA ALA A 4 2.37 3.66 7.89
C ALA A 4 3.65 3.41 7.07
N LEU A 5 3.57 3.69 5.77
CA LEU A 5 4.68 3.54 4.83
C LEU A 5 4.60 4.69 3.82
N THR A 6 5.73 5.30 3.49
CA THR A 6 5.81 6.43 2.57
C THR A 6 6.40 5.98 1.24
N ALA A 7 5.70 6.25 0.14
CA ALA A 7 6.24 6.00 -1.19
C ALA A 7 7.32 7.02 -1.54
N PRO A 8 8.35 6.62 -2.30
CA PRO A 8 9.34 7.57 -2.80
C PRO A 8 8.70 8.65 -3.67
N THR A 9 9.36 9.81 -3.75
CA THR A 9 8.88 10.92 -4.57
C THR A 9 8.74 10.51 -6.04
N GLY A 10 7.60 10.82 -6.65
CA GLY A 10 7.31 10.48 -8.04
C GLY A 10 6.86 9.03 -8.27
N TRP A 11 6.75 8.21 -7.22
CA TRP A 11 6.25 6.85 -7.33
C TRP A 11 4.74 6.80 -7.21
N ARG A 12 4.11 5.89 -7.96
CA ARG A 12 2.67 5.64 -7.93
C ARG A 12 2.38 4.50 -6.96
N ILE A 13 1.31 4.66 -6.17
CA ILE A 13 0.85 3.66 -5.22
C ILE A 13 -0.39 2.95 -5.78
N LYS A 14 -0.40 1.62 -5.74
CA LYS A 14 -1.57 0.78 -5.97
C LYS A 14 -1.79 -0.09 -4.74
N ASN A 15 -2.92 0.11 -4.07
CA ASN A 15 -3.34 -0.71 -2.94
C ASN A 15 -4.37 -1.73 -3.42
N THR A 16 -4.14 -3.02 -3.18
CA THR A 16 -5.09 -4.10 -3.46
C THR A 16 -5.39 -4.87 -2.18
N SER A 17 -6.33 -5.81 -2.23
CA SER A 17 -6.61 -6.73 -1.12
C SER A 17 -5.41 -7.62 -0.75
N GLU A 18 -4.45 -7.79 -1.67
CA GLU A 18 -3.34 -8.74 -1.53
C GLU A 18 -1.98 -8.06 -1.33
N ALA A 19 -1.81 -6.84 -1.87
CA ALA A 19 -0.51 -6.17 -1.89
C ALA A 19 -0.63 -4.65 -1.94
N LEU A 20 0.37 -3.99 -1.35
CA LEU A 20 0.67 -2.59 -1.58
C LEU A 20 1.84 -2.51 -2.57
N ILE A 21 1.62 -1.92 -3.74
CA ILE A 21 2.60 -1.84 -4.82
C ILE A 21 2.97 -0.38 -5.04
N MET A 22 4.25 -0.06 -4.93
CA MET A 22 4.80 1.25 -5.25
C MET A 22 5.65 1.10 -6.52
N THR A 23 5.38 1.87 -7.56
CA THR A 23 6.07 1.76 -8.85
C THR A 23 6.69 3.11 -9.24
N ASN A 24 7.92 3.09 -9.72
CA ASN A 24 8.60 4.31 -10.14
C ASN A 24 7.98 4.94 -11.41
N GLY A 25 8.40 6.17 -11.72
CA GLY A 25 7.89 6.93 -12.88
C GLY A 25 8.10 6.21 -14.21
N ALA A 26 9.25 5.54 -14.39
CA ALA A 26 9.58 4.78 -15.60
C ALA A 26 8.86 3.43 -15.72
N ALA A 27 8.17 2.99 -14.66
CA ALA A 27 7.53 1.68 -14.56
C ALA A 27 8.48 0.51 -14.88
N ASP A 28 9.74 0.62 -14.48
CA ASP A 28 10.77 -0.41 -14.60
C ASP A 28 11.24 -0.96 -13.25
N ALA A 29 10.81 -0.38 -12.13
CA ALA A 29 11.05 -0.87 -10.77
C ALA A 29 9.82 -0.70 -9.86
N ALA A 30 9.66 -1.61 -8.90
CA ALA A 30 8.61 -1.54 -7.90
C ALA A 30 9.02 -2.14 -6.54
N LEU A 31 8.44 -1.59 -5.47
CA LEU A 31 8.40 -2.18 -4.14
C LEU A 31 7.03 -2.81 -3.95
N ILE A 32 6.98 -4.11 -3.68
CA ILE A 32 5.74 -4.83 -3.42
C ILE A 32 5.73 -5.27 -1.96
N MET A 33 4.81 -4.76 -1.16
CA MET A 33 4.61 -5.20 0.21
C MET A 33 3.40 -6.13 0.29
N ARG A 34 3.57 -7.28 0.94
CA ARG A 34 2.52 -8.27 1.22
C ARG A 34 2.52 -8.63 2.70
N THR A 35 1.39 -9.11 3.19
CA THR A 35 1.35 -9.75 4.52
C THR A 35 1.80 -11.19 4.37
N VAL A 36 2.65 -11.65 5.29
CA VAL A 36 3.08 -13.05 5.31
C VAL A 36 1.95 -13.92 5.87
N PRO A 37 1.58 -15.03 5.20
CA PRO A 37 0.62 -16.00 5.72
C PRO A 37 1.03 -16.56 7.09
N ALA A 38 0.08 -16.80 7.98
CA ALA A 38 0.36 -17.26 9.34
C ALA A 38 1.03 -18.65 9.40
N ASP A 39 0.81 -19.48 8.36
CA ASP A 39 1.38 -20.81 8.19
C ASP A 39 2.78 -20.81 7.54
N ALA A 40 3.31 -19.65 7.15
CA ALA A 40 4.62 -19.56 6.51
C ALA A 40 5.79 -19.80 7.49
N GLY A 41 5.57 -19.67 8.79
CA GLY A 41 6.56 -19.92 9.84
C GLY A 41 6.58 -18.87 10.94
N ALA A 42 7.24 -19.19 12.06
CA ALA A 42 7.31 -18.33 13.24
C ALA A 42 8.50 -17.34 13.20
N THR A 43 9.59 -17.70 12.53
CA THR A 43 10.79 -16.86 12.42
C THR A 43 11.01 -16.38 10.98
N HIS A 44 11.76 -15.28 10.80
CA HIS A 44 12.15 -14.83 9.46
C HIS A 44 12.89 -15.91 8.65
N ALA A 45 13.69 -16.76 9.31
CA ALA A 45 14.39 -17.84 8.64
C ALA A 45 13.41 -18.92 8.12
N ASP A 46 12.42 -19.29 8.95
CA ASP A 46 11.38 -20.25 8.54
C ASP A 46 10.57 -19.71 7.37
N ILE A 47 10.14 -18.45 7.47
CA ILE A 47 9.36 -17.78 6.44
C ILE A 47 10.14 -17.73 5.12
N LEU A 48 11.43 -17.34 5.14
CA LEU A 48 12.27 -17.34 3.94
C LEU A 48 12.36 -18.74 3.32
N ARG A 49 12.55 -19.78 4.14
CA ARG A 49 12.64 -21.16 3.66
C ARG A 49 11.31 -21.63 3.03
N THR A 50 10.19 -21.34 3.68
CA THR A 50 8.86 -21.76 3.23
C THR A 50 8.42 -21.04 1.96
N ILE A 51 8.65 -19.73 1.86
CA ILE A 51 8.18 -18.92 0.72
C ILE A 51 9.12 -19.04 -0.49
N PHE A 52 10.43 -18.99 -0.27
CA PHE A 52 11.39 -18.83 -1.37
C PHE A 52 12.26 -20.05 -1.64
N ASN A 53 12.37 -21.00 -0.70
CA ASN A 53 13.25 -22.17 -0.84
C ASN A 53 14.65 -21.79 -1.37
N PRO A 54 15.42 -20.97 -0.61
CA PRO A 54 16.66 -20.38 -1.09
C PRO A 54 17.73 -21.43 -1.39
N ILE A 55 18.45 -21.26 -2.48
CA ILE A 55 19.54 -22.16 -2.91
C ILE A 55 20.89 -21.58 -2.50
N ASN A 56 21.08 -20.28 -2.74
CA ASN A 56 22.25 -19.53 -2.31
C ASN A 56 21.86 -18.07 -2.06
N GLY A 57 22.68 -17.33 -1.33
CA GLY A 57 22.44 -15.92 -1.06
C GLY A 57 23.04 -15.46 0.24
N ARG A 58 22.72 -14.23 0.60
CA ARG A 58 23.13 -13.60 1.86
C ARG A 58 21.90 -13.09 2.58
N THR A 59 21.90 -13.27 3.89
CA THR A 59 20.93 -12.65 4.79
C THR A 59 21.63 -11.56 5.59
N ALA A 60 20.90 -10.48 5.85
CA ALA A 60 21.35 -9.41 6.74
C ALA A 60 20.21 -9.07 7.70
N GLN A 61 20.49 -9.09 9.00
CA GLN A 61 19.54 -8.67 10.01
C GLN A 61 19.69 -7.18 10.27
N ALA A 62 18.57 -6.50 10.49
CA ALA A 62 18.51 -5.08 10.76
C ALA A 62 17.34 -4.76 11.69
N THR A 63 17.27 -3.50 12.10
CA THR A 63 16.11 -2.93 12.77
C THR A 63 15.63 -1.72 12.00
N ILE A 64 14.34 -1.68 11.67
CA ILE A 64 13.70 -0.56 10.98
C ILE A 64 12.68 0.06 11.93
N ASN A 65 12.96 1.27 12.43
CA ASN A 65 12.10 2.00 13.36
C ASN A 65 11.62 1.15 14.56
N GLY A 66 12.52 0.34 15.13
CA GLY A 66 12.24 -0.54 16.27
C GLY A 66 11.67 -1.92 15.90
N PHE A 67 11.43 -2.20 14.62
CA PHE A 67 10.95 -3.50 14.13
C PHE A 67 12.10 -4.36 13.62
N ALA A 68 12.09 -5.65 13.99
CA ALA A 68 13.07 -6.60 13.49
C ALA A 68 12.88 -6.79 11.98
N ALA A 69 13.98 -6.75 11.23
CA ALA A 69 13.99 -6.94 9.80
C ALA A 69 15.09 -7.92 9.38
N THR A 70 14.82 -8.71 8.34
CA THR A 70 15.81 -9.58 7.70
C THR A 70 15.72 -9.40 6.20
N THR A 71 16.78 -8.90 5.59
CA THR A 71 16.92 -8.82 4.14
C THR A 71 17.60 -10.08 3.62
N PHE A 72 17.12 -10.60 2.49
CA PHE A 72 17.73 -11.70 1.75
C PHE A 72 17.95 -11.28 0.30
N VAL A 73 19.17 -11.55 -0.20
CA VAL A 73 19.52 -11.38 -1.61
C VAL A 73 20.20 -12.65 -2.10
N GLY A 74 19.65 -13.28 -3.13
CA GLY A 74 20.21 -14.52 -3.66
C GLY A 74 19.34 -15.21 -4.70
N THR A 75 19.65 -16.48 -4.98
CA THR A 75 18.86 -17.31 -5.90
C THR A 75 17.93 -18.21 -5.10
N ALA A 76 16.66 -18.24 -5.49
CA ALA A 76 15.63 -19.03 -4.84
C ALA A 76 14.81 -19.82 -5.85
N ARG A 77 14.17 -20.89 -5.38
CA ARG A 77 13.26 -21.70 -6.19
C ARG A 77 11.83 -21.27 -5.90
N VAL A 78 11.24 -20.56 -6.86
CA VAL A 78 9.88 -20.02 -6.74
C VAL A 78 8.94 -20.84 -7.62
N LYS A 79 7.73 -21.09 -7.14
CA LYS A 79 6.70 -21.75 -7.93
C LYS A 79 6.03 -20.74 -8.87
N GLU A 80 6.21 -20.94 -10.17
CA GLU A 80 5.55 -20.17 -11.22
C GLU A 80 4.82 -21.14 -12.14
N GLY A 81 3.50 -20.96 -12.30
CA GLY A 81 2.67 -21.87 -13.13
C GLY A 81 2.70 -23.34 -12.71
N GLY A 82 3.01 -23.63 -11.43
CA GLY A 82 3.16 -25.00 -10.91
C GLY A 82 4.51 -25.66 -11.19
N GLN A 83 5.44 -24.95 -11.84
CA GLN A 83 6.82 -25.38 -12.06
C GLN A 83 7.77 -24.64 -11.13
N ASP A 84 8.87 -25.30 -10.78
CA ASP A 84 9.93 -24.72 -9.97
C ASP A 84 10.90 -23.92 -10.86
N VAL A 85 10.92 -22.60 -10.70
CA VAL A 85 11.77 -21.68 -11.47
C VAL A 85 12.85 -21.10 -10.57
N LEU A 86 14.09 -21.02 -11.10
CA LEU A 86 15.19 -20.35 -10.42
C LEU A 86 15.12 -18.85 -10.69
N GLN A 87 15.01 -18.05 -9.63
CA GLN A 87 14.89 -16.61 -9.74
C GLN A 87 15.85 -15.90 -8.78
N GLN A 88 16.39 -14.76 -9.22
CA GLN A 88 17.04 -13.81 -8.32
C GLN A 88 15.97 -13.13 -7.45
N VAL A 89 16.15 -13.22 -6.14
CA VAL A 89 15.23 -12.71 -5.13
C VAL A 89 15.96 -11.68 -4.28
N ASP A 90 15.32 -10.53 -4.10
CA ASP A 90 15.75 -9.45 -3.22
C ASP A 90 14.54 -8.99 -2.41
N VAL A 91 14.56 -9.33 -1.12
CA VAL A 91 13.40 -9.19 -0.24
C VAL A 91 13.80 -8.77 1.16
N THR A 92 12.91 -8.06 1.83
CA THR A 92 13.01 -7.79 3.27
C THR A 92 11.78 -8.35 3.98
N LEU A 93 12.00 -9.19 4.99
CA LEU A 93 10.97 -9.54 5.97
C LEU A 93 11.05 -8.56 7.14
N LEU A 94 9.90 -8.08 7.59
CA LEU A 94 9.80 -7.15 8.72
C LEU A 94 8.66 -7.57 9.65
N THR A 95 8.96 -7.85 10.92
CA THR A 95 7.93 -8.08 11.95
C THR A 95 7.48 -6.75 12.52
N GLY A 96 6.31 -6.29 12.08
CA GLY A 96 5.75 -4.98 12.39
C GLY A 96 4.82 -4.97 13.62
N PRO A 97 3.96 -3.93 13.73
CA PRO A 97 2.96 -3.81 14.77
C PRO A 97 2.07 -5.06 14.87
N GLU A 98 1.56 -5.34 16.07
CA GLU A 98 0.70 -6.51 16.36
C GLU A 98 1.36 -7.86 16.01
N LYS A 99 2.70 -7.91 15.88
CA LYS A 99 3.50 -9.07 15.47
C LYS A 99 3.15 -9.60 14.07
N HIS A 100 2.55 -8.78 13.21
CA HIS A 100 2.35 -9.13 11.81
C HIS A 100 3.67 -9.03 11.05
N THR A 101 4.01 -10.08 10.30
CA THR A 101 5.18 -10.06 9.42
C THR A 101 4.78 -9.62 8.02
N TYR A 102 5.53 -8.66 7.49
CA TYR A 102 5.39 -8.13 6.15
C TYR A 102 6.57 -8.57 5.30
N LEU A 103 6.29 -8.90 4.05
CA LEU A 103 7.27 -9.21 3.03
C LEU A 103 7.32 -8.06 2.04
N PHE A 104 8.50 -7.45 1.91
CA PHE A 104 8.82 -6.49 0.87
C PHE A 104 9.59 -7.21 -0.24
N LEU A 105 9.13 -7.08 -1.48
CA LEU A 105 9.84 -7.55 -2.66
C LEU A 105 10.36 -6.36 -3.46
N HIS A 106 11.66 -6.40 -3.76
CA HIS A 106 12.31 -5.50 -4.68
C HIS A 106 12.28 -6.10 -6.08
N VAL A 107 11.49 -5.53 -6.98
CA VAL A 107 11.35 -6.06 -8.34
C VAL A 107 11.69 -4.99 -9.38
N ALA A 108 12.30 -5.42 -10.47
CA ALA A 108 12.57 -4.56 -11.61
C ALA A 108 12.56 -5.36 -12.92
N LYS A 109 12.40 -4.67 -14.04
CA LYS A 109 12.45 -5.28 -15.38
C LYS A 109 13.85 -5.73 -15.80
N SER A 110 14.90 -5.18 -15.20
CA SER A 110 16.30 -5.53 -15.45
C SER A 110 17.15 -5.38 -14.20
N ALA A 111 18.32 -6.03 -14.18
CA ALA A 111 19.29 -5.89 -13.09
C ALA A 111 19.82 -4.44 -12.98
N ASP A 112 19.96 -3.73 -14.09
CA ASP A 112 20.35 -2.31 -14.11
C ASP A 112 19.31 -1.42 -13.45
N ALA A 113 18.03 -1.61 -13.77
CA ALA A 113 16.94 -0.88 -13.13
C ALA A 113 16.88 -1.15 -11.63
N LEU A 114 17.06 -2.41 -11.22
CA LEU A 114 17.10 -2.78 -9.80
C LEU A 114 18.27 -2.11 -9.08
N ARG A 115 19.48 -2.13 -9.66
CA ARG A 115 20.67 -1.49 -9.09
C ARG A 115 20.49 0.02 -8.93
N ARG A 116 19.91 0.68 -9.94
CA ARG A 116 19.61 2.12 -9.92
C ARG A 116 18.67 2.51 -8.79
N GLU A 117 17.59 1.75 -8.62
CA GLU A 117 16.49 2.10 -7.70
C GLU A 117 16.67 1.47 -6.32
N ARG A 118 17.69 0.63 -6.10
CA ARG A 118 17.90 -0.12 -4.85
C ARG A 118 17.88 0.78 -3.62
N GLU A 119 18.64 1.87 -3.63
CA GLU A 119 18.69 2.78 -2.48
C GLU A 119 17.35 3.46 -2.21
N THR A 120 16.61 3.80 -3.27
CA THR A 120 15.27 4.40 -3.18
C THR A 120 14.24 3.40 -2.62
N LEU A 121 14.32 2.14 -3.02
CA LEU A 121 13.50 1.05 -2.51
C LEU A 121 13.77 0.82 -1.01
N LEU A 122 15.04 0.69 -0.61
CA LEU A 122 15.43 0.52 0.78
C LEU A 122 15.08 1.75 1.64
N ALA A 123 15.18 2.96 1.08
CA ALA A 123 14.76 4.17 1.77
C ALA A 123 13.25 4.17 2.05
N ALA A 124 12.43 3.67 1.12
CA ALA A 124 10.99 3.51 1.36
C ALA A 124 10.71 2.52 2.49
N GLU A 125 11.38 1.37 2.51
CA GLU A 125 11.25 0.38 3.60
C GLU A 125 11.59 1.01 4.96
N LYS A 126 12.64 1.83 5.03
CA LYS A 126 13.04 2.55 6.25
C LYS A 126 12.00 3.54 6.76
N THR A 127 11.00 3.92 5.98
CA THR A 127 9.87 4.74 6.44
C THR A 127 8.78 3.94 7.16
N PHE A 128 8.85 2.61 7.12
CA PHE A 128 7.88 1.74 7.77
C PHE A 128 7.85 2.00 9.28
N ARG A 129 6.68 2.31 9.80
CA ARG A 129 6.46 2.55 11.24
C ARG A 129 5.06 2.16 11.66
N ALA A 130 4.81 2.07 12.97
CA ALA A 130 3.45 2.02 13.48
C ALA A 130 2.68 3.30 13.12
N ILE A 131 1.37 3.17 12.89
CA ILE A 131 0.49 4.33 12.76
C ILE A 131 0.50 5.13 14.07
N SER A 132 0.60 6.45 13.93
CA SER A 132 0.37 7.41 15.02
C SER A 132 -1.13 7.71 15.13
N ASP A 133 -1.52 8.43 16.19
CA ASP A 133 -2.90 8.92 16.33
C ASP A 133 -3.31 9.88 15.21
N LYS A 134 -2.35 10.64 14.67
CA LYS A 134 -2.57 11.48 13.49
C LYS A 134 -2.82 10.64 12.22
N ASP A 135 -2.14 9.51 12.08
CA ASP A 135 -2.40 8.61 10.95
C ASP A 135 -3.77 7.92 11.09
N ARG A 136 -4.18 7.56 12.32
CA ARG A 136 -5.51 6.98 12.59
C ARG A 136 -6.66 7.90 12.22
N SER A 137 -6.49 9.22 12.37
CA SER A 137 -7.53 10.17 11.94
C SER A 137 -7.64 10.26 10.42
N LEU A 138 -6.53 10.07 9.69
CA LEU A 138 -6.47 10.06 8.22
C LEU A 138 -6.86 8.71 7.60
N ALA A 139 -6.64 7.60 8.30
CA ALA A 139 -6.93 6.24 7.85
C ALA A 139 -8.40 5.81 8.04
N ARG A 140 -9.30 6.75 8.38
CA ARG A 140 -10.72 6.44 8.51
C ARG A 140 -11.28 6.09 7.13
N PRO A 141 -11.95 4.93 6.98
CA PRO A 141 -12.56 4.57 5.71
C PRO A 141 -13.61 5.63 5.36
N TRP A 142 -13.67 5.99 4.07
CA TRP A 142 -14.73 6.85 3.56
C TRP A 142 -16.08 6.21 3.85
N ARG A 143 -16.96 6.94 4.54
CA ARG A 143 -18.30 6.48 4.87
C ARG A 143 -19.30 7.24 4.04
N LEU A 144 -20.23 6.49 3.44
CA LEU A 144 -21.41 7.07 2.84
C LEU A 144 -22.41 7.43 3.94
N ARG A 145 -22.82 8.69 4.00
CA ARG A 145 -23.89 9.15 4.88
C ARG A 145 -24.98 9.85 4.10
N LEU A 146 -26.17 9.85 4.70
CA LEU A 146 -27.28 10.66 4.22
C LEU A 146 -27.27 11.99 4.98
N ALA A 147 -27.22 13.10 4.23
CA ALA A 147 -27.38 14.45 4.75
C ALA A 147 -28.55 15.14 4.03
N ALA A 148 -29.18 16.11 4.68
CA ALA A 148 -30.17 16.94 4.03
C ALA A 148 -29.47 17.93 3.08
N MET A 149 -29.98 18.07 1.85
CA MET A 149 -29.51 19.05 0.88
C MET A 149 -29.64 20.47 1.46
N PRO A 150 -28.54 21.24 1.58
CA PRO A 150 -28.61 22.59 2.09
C PRO A 150 -29.17 23.56 1.03
N GLN A 151 -29.57 24.75 1.46
CA GLN A 151 -30.06 25.81 0.56
C GLN A 151 -29.00 26.23 -0.48
N GLY A 152 -27.71 26.20 -0.11
CA GLY A 152 -26.60 26.47 -1.03
C GLY A 152 -26.23 25.31 -1.96
N GLY A 153 -27.03 24.25 -2.02
CA GLY A 153 -26.88 23.14 -2.97
C GLY A 153 -25.59 22.34 -2.81
N PHE A 154 -25.16 21.69 -3.90
CA PHE A 154 -23.96 20.87 -3.93
C PHE A 154 -22.68 21.66 -3.59
N ALA A 155 -22.57 22.92 -4.00
CA ALA A 155 -21.43 23.78 -3.67
C ALA A 155 -21.23 23.96 -2.15
N GLN A 156 -22.32 23.99 -1.37
CA GLN A 156 -22.24 24.04 0.10
C GLN A 156 -21.95 22.68 0.72
N LEU A 157 -22.41 21.57 0.12
CA LEU A 157 -22.05 20.21 0.54
C LEU A 157 -20.59 19.89 0.31
N VAL A 158 -19.99 20.41 -0.77
CA VAL A 158 -18.56 20.28 -1.02
C VAL A 158 -17.77 20.77 0.17
N LYS A 159 -18.13 21.89 0.83
CA LYS A 159 -17.39 22.36 2.03
C LYS A 159 -17.36 21.34 3.18
N ARG A 160 -18.29 20.39 3.21
CA ARG A 160 -18.35 19.30 4.20
C ARG A 160 -17.62 18.03 3.72
N SER A 161 -17.51 17.82 2.40
CA SER A 161 -16.90 16.64 1.77
C SER A 161 -15.61 16.95 0.98
N ALA A 162 -15.10 18.18 1.03
CA ALA A 162 -14.08 18.72 0.11
C ALA A 162 -12.70 18.09 0.28
N THR A 163 -12.43 17.50 1.43
CA THR A 163 -11.10 17.05 1.80
C THR A 163 -10.75 15.67 1.24
N THR A 164 -11.69 14.98 0.59
CA THR A 164 -11.59 13.54 0.29
C THR A 164 -11.72 13.16 -1.17
N LEU A 165 -12.23 14.02 -2.05
CA LEU A 165 -12.60 13.66 -3.42
C LEU A 165 -11.98 14.60 -4.49
N PRO A 166 -11.38 14.08 -5.58
CA PRO A 166 -11.04 14.90 -6.75
C PRO A 166 -12.34 15.35 -7.45
N HIS A 167 -12.42 16.62 -7.85
CA HIS A 167 -13.65 17.24 -8.40
C HIS A 167 -14.89 17.00 -7.50
N PRO A 168 -14.86 17.47 -6.24
CA PRO A 168 -15.80 17.04 -5.21
C PRO A 168 -17.27 17.34 -5.56
N GLU A 169 -17.57 18.45 -6.23
CA GLU A 169 -18.95 18.77 -6.63
C GLU A 169 -19.49 17.80 -7.67
N ALA A 170 -18.71 17.52 -8.71
CA ALA A 170 -19.08 16.63 -9.81
C ALA A 170 -19.33 15.21 -9.31
N GLN A 171 -18.49 14.71 -8.41
CA GLN A 171 -18.66 13.39 -7.81
C GLN A 171 -19.88 13.32 -6.88
N LEU A 172 -20.13 14.35 -6.07
CA LEU A 172 -21.34 14.41 -5.25
C LEU A 172 -22.61 14.42 -6.13
N ARG A 173 -22.61 15.18 -7.23
CA ARG A 173 -23.71 15.20 -8.19
C ARG A 173 -23.92 13.83 -8.84
N LEU A 174 -22.85 13.18 -9.30
CA LEU A 174 -22.89 11.85 -9.90
C LEU A 174 -23.47 10.81 -8.94
N MET A 175 -22.99 10.79 -7.69
CA MET A 175 -23.44 9.86 -6.65
C MET A 175 -24.92 10.05 -6.27
N ASN A 176 -25.45 11.25 -6.47
CA ASN A 176 -26.84 11.61 -6.20
C ASN A 176 -27.72 11.66 -7.47
N GLY A 177 -27.22 11.20 -8.62
CA GLY A 177 -28.00 11.18 -9.88
C GLY A 177 -28.33 12.57 -10.44
N ALA A 178 -27.55 13.59 -10.07
CA ALA A 178 -27.77 15.00 -10.42
C ALA A 178 -26.67 15.54 -11.36
N TYR A 179 -25.92 14.66 -12.03
CA TYR A 179 -24.86 15.06 -12.96
C TYR A 179 -25.40 15.33 -14.37
N PRO A 180 -24.88 16.33 -15.10
CA PRO A 180 -24.00 17.40 -14.61
C PRO A 180 -24.78 18.52 -13.89
N ASP A 181 -26.00 18.81 -14.33
CA ASP A 181 -26.72 20.06 -13.98
C ASP A 181 -28.01 19.82 -13.19
N GLY A 182 -28.22 18.59 -12.72
CA GLY A 182 -29.40 18.21 -11.95
C GLY A 182 -29.54 19.04 -10.67
N VAL A 183 -30.76 19.49 -10.40
CA VAL A 183 -31.10 20.27 -9.21
C VAL A 183 -31.82 19.38 -8.21
N VAL A 184 -31.26 19.29 -7.00
CA VAL A 184 -31.90 18.59 -5.88
C VAL A 184 -32.44 19.63 -4.92
N LYS A 185 -33.71 19.48 -4.53
CA LYS A 185 -34.38 20.42 -3.63
C LYS A 185 -33.74 20.40 -2.24
N ALA A 186 -33.70 21.57 -1.60
CA ALA A 186 -33.28 21.67 -0.21
C ALA A 186 -34.13 20.75 0.69
N GLY A 187 -33.48 20.12 1.67
CA GLY A 187 -34.11 19.15 2.57
C GLY A 187 -34.15 17.71 2.05
N THR A 188 -33.96 17.45 0.75
CA THR A 188 -33.88 16.09 0.22
C THR A 188 -32.65 15.36 0.78
N LYS A 189 -32.82 14.09 1.16
CA LYS A 189 -31.69 13.27 1.61
C LYS A 189 -30.78 12.95 0.43
N VAL A 190 -29.52 13.36 0.55
CA VAL A 190 -28.47 13.11 -0.42
C VAL A 190 -27.31 12.37 0.22
N LYS A 191 -26.66 11.53 -0.59
CA LYS A 191 -25.44 10.82 -0.25
C LYS A 191 -24.29 11.81 -0.21
N ILE A 192 -23.49 11.74 0.85
CA ILE A 192 -22.23 12.45 1.01
C ILE A 192 -21.12 11.48 1.39
N VAL A 193 -19.87 11.87 1.12
CA VAL A 193 -18.66 11.16 1.53
C VAL A 193 -17.98 11.95 2.65
N GLU A 194 -17.68 11.27 3.76
CA GLU A 194 -16.95 11.77 4.93
C GLU A 194 -15.87 10.77 5.38
#